data_AF-A0AAD9L0L4-F1
#
_entry.id   AF-A0AAD9L0L4-F1
#
_cell.length_a   1.000
_cell.length_b   1.000
_cell.length_c   1.000
_cell.angle_alpha   90.00
_cell.angle_beta   90.00
_cell.angle_gamma   90.00
#
_symmetry.space_group_name_H-M   'P 1'
#
loop_
_entity.id
_entity.type
_entity.pdbx_description
1 polymer ?
#
loop_
_entity_poly.entity_id
_entity_poly.type
_entity_poly.pdbx_seq_one_letter_code
_entity_poly.pdbx_strand_id
1 'polypeptide(L)'
;MKTIIKATNLCFAERPVYTQEVLAVVMQHLMEQSPLPTLLMRTVLQSLAMYPRLIGFVMNIMQRLITKQVWKQKKVWEGFVRCCQRTKPQSFQVLLQLPALQLKNAFEICPDLREPLLHHVKSFTPHQRAHIPKAIMTILERDPLEEQRQQQRAKRLEEERQVAQEKLYQQKLEEERRIQQEKARQRQHQQQEEAEAAAKERQLQEEREQDAAAHRRRQMEQEEAQRNLKQEEQKPRRTTGGENKTRQGDTRQ
;
A
#
# COMPACT_ATOMS: atom_id res chain seq x y z
N MET A 1 -8.26 -36.34 -35.11
CA MET A 1 -7.08 -36.73 -34.28
C MET A 1 -7.41 -37.65 -33.11
N LYS A 2 -8.46 -37.39 -32.30
CA LYS A 2 -8.79 -38.24 -31.13
C LYS A 2 -8.94 -39.73 -31.46
N THR A 3 -9.57 -40.07 -32.59
CA THR A 3 -9.74 -41.47 -33.05
C THR A 3 -8.42 -42.15 -33.42
N ILE A 4 -7.52 -41.43 -34.11
CA ILE A 4 -6.20 -41.94 -34.49
C ILE A 4 -5.38 -42.25 -33.23
N ILE A 5 -5.41 -41.35 -32.23
CA ILE A 5 -4.71 -41.58 -30.96
C ILE A 5 -5.26 -42.81 -30.23
N LYS A 6 -6.58 -43.03 -30.24
CA LYS A 6 -7.19 -44.24 -29.65
C LYS A 6 -6.75 -45.51 -30.38
N ALA A 7 -6.76 -45.50 -31.71
CA ALA A 7 -6.29 -46.63 -32.51
C ALA A 7 -4.81 -46.95 -32.24
N THR A 8 -3.94 -45.94 -32.20
CA THR A 8 -2.51 -46.13 -31.86
C THR A 8 -2.33 -46.68 -30.45
N ASN A 9 -3.15 -46.26 -29.48
CA ASN A 9 -3.13 -46.84 -28.13
C ASN A 9 -3.50 -48.32 -28.11
N LEU A 10 -4.51 -48.73 -28.89
CA LEU A 10 -4.89 -50.14 -29.01
C LEU A 10 -3.79 -50.97 -29.67
N CYS A 11 -3.17 -50.47 -30.75
CA CYS A 11 -2.04 -51.14 -31.38
C CYS A 11 -0.90 -51.37 -30.39
N PHE A 12 -0.51 -50.35 -29.62
CA PHE A 12 0.58 -50.47 -28.67
C PHE A 12 0.27 -51.43 -27.51
N ALA A 13 -1.01 -51.76 -27.25
CA ALA A 13 -1.37 -52.76 -26.26
C ALA A 13 -0.90 -54.17 -26.65
N GLU A 14 -0.68 -54.43 -27.95
CA GLU A 14 -0.11 -55.67 -28.49
C GLU A 14 1.41 -55.71 -28.27
N ARG A 15 1.81 -55.86 -27.01
CA ARG A 15 3.22 -55.92 -26.57
C ARG A 15 4.11 -56.93 -27.30
N PRO A 16 3.62 -58.10 -27.78
CA PRO A 16 4.44 -59.02 -28.58
C PRO A 16 4.89 -58.42 -29.92
N VAL A 17 4.13 -57.47 -30.46
CA VAL A 17 4.38 -56.85 -31.77
C VAL A 17 5.11 -55.52 -31.60
N TYR A 18 4.68 -54.69 -30.66
CA TYR A 18 5.28 -53.37 -30.40
C TYR A 18 6.36 -53.44 -29.32
N THR A 19 7.41 -54.23 -29.57
CA THR A 19 8.53 -54.37 -28.64
C THR A 19 9.34 -53.07 -28.54
N GLN A 20 10.22 -53.03 -27.53
CA GLN A 20 11.13 -51.90 -27.31
C GLN A 20 11.99 -51.59 -28.55
N GLU A 21 12.50 -52.63 -29.22
CA GLU A 21 13.36 -52.56 -30.40
C GLU A 21 12.59 -52.04 -31.61
N VAL A 22 11.39 -52.58 -31.86
CA VAL A 22 10.53 -52.16 -32.96
C VAL A 22 10.16 -50.68 -32.80
N LEU A 23 9.76 -50.26 -31.60
CA LEU A 23 9.43 -48.86 -31.34
C LEU A 23 10.65 -47.93 -31.46
N ALA A 24 11.84 -48.39 -31.09
CA ALA A 24 13.07 -47.62 -31.28
C ALA A 24 13.34 -47.37 -32.77
N VAL A 25 13.25 -48.41 -33.61
CA VAL A 25 13.41 -48.30 -35.07
C VAL A 25 12.36 -47.38 -35.68
N VAL A 26 11.10 -47.51 -35.26
CA VAL A 26 10.01 -46.64 -35.73
C VAL A 26 10.26 -45.18 -35.35
N MET A 27 10.66 -44.90 -34.11
CA MET A 27 10.97 -43.52 -33.67
C MET A 27 12.16 -42.93 -34.42
N GLN A 28 13.20 -43.74 -34.67
CA GLN A 28 14.34 -43.34 -35.50
C GLN A 28 13.89 -42.95 -36.91
N HIS A 29 13.11 -43.81 -37.56
CA HIS A 29 12.61 -43.56 -38.90
C HIS A 29 11.72 -42.31 -38.96
N LEU A 30 10.81 -42.12 -37.99
CA LEU A 30 9.94 -40.94 -37.93
C LEU A 30 10.73 -39.63 -37.74
N MET A 31 11.86 -39.65 -37.02
CA MET A 31 12.73 -38.49 -36.85
C MET A 31 13.46 -38.11 -38.15
N GLU A 32 13.79 -39.08 -38.99
CA GLU A 32 14.55 -38.88 -40.23
C GLU A 32 13.70 -38.24 -41.34
N GLN A 33 12.38 -38.46 -41.32
CA GLN A 33 11.41 -37.89 -42.25
C GLN A 33 11.46 -36.34 -42.33
N SER A 34 11.17 -35.81 -43.51
CA SER A 34 11.06 -34.37 -43.79
C SER A 34 9.86 -34.11 -44.71
N PRO A 35 8.80 -33.41 -44.25
CA PRO A 35 8.65 -32.75 -42.95
C PRO A 35 8.47 -33.74 -41.78
N LEU A 36 8.75 -33.29 -40.54
CA LEU A 36 8.56 -34.12 -39.35
C LEU A 36 7.08 -34.57 -39.23
N PRO A 37 6.81 -35.87 -38.98
CA PRO A 37 5.45 -36.37 -38.81
C PRO A 37 4.79 -35.77 -37.57
N THR A 38 3.55 -35.30 -37.69
CA THR A 38 2.81 -34.68 -36.57
C THR A 38 2.63 -35.59 -35.35
N LEU A 39 2.60 -36.92 -35.56
CA LEU A 39 2.41 -37.90 -34.49
C LEU A 39 3.72 -38.33 -33.80
N LEU A 40 4.89 -37.88 -34.28
CA LEU A 40 6.19 -38.29 -33.75
C LEU A 40 6.26 -38.17 -32.22
N MET A 41 5.96 -36.99 -31.67
CA MET A 41 6.05 -36.80 -30.22
C MET A 41 5.01 -37.59 -29.44
N ARG A 42 3.83 -37.87 -30.04
CA ARG A 42 2.85 -38.75 -29.40
C ARG A 42 3.41 -40.17 -29.28
N THR A 43 4.02 -40.67 -30.35
CA THR A 43 4.71 -41.95 -30.36
C THR A 43 5.85 -41.99 -29.35
N VAL A 44 6.72 -40.98 -29.31
CA VAL A 44 7.83 -40.88 -28.35
C VAL A 44 7.35 -40.93 -26.90
N LEU A 45 6.37 -40.10 -26.56
CA LEU A 45 5.81 -40.04 -25.20
C LEU A 45 5.16 -41.36 -24.78
N GLN A 46 4.49 -42.04 -25.72
CA GLN A 46 3.82 -43.30 -25.46
C GLN A 46 4.81 -44.47 -25.32
N SER A 47 5.83 -44.53 -26.19
CA SER A 47 6.91 -45.50 -26.11
C SER A 47 7.68 -45.36 -24.79
N LEU A 48 7.94 -44.14 -24.32
CA LEU A 48 8.57 -43.91 -23.01
C LEU A 48 7.71 -44.38 -21.84
N ALA A 49 6.39 -44.18 -21.90
CA ALA A 49 5.48 -44.64 -20.86
C ALA A 49 5.43 -46.19 -20.78
N MET A 50 5.60 -46.87 -21.91
CA MET A 50 5.61 -48.33 -21.98
C MET A 50 6.97 -48.94 -21.67
N TYR A 51 8.04 -48.32 -22.15
CA TYR A 51 9.42 -48.79 -22.05
C TYR A 51 10.34 -47.68 -21.55
N PRO A 52 10.40 -47.44 -20.22
CA PRO A 52 11.26 -46.40 -19.63
C PRO A 52 12.76 -46.58 -19.94
N ARG A 53 13.20 -47.80 -20.28
CA ARG A 53 14.58 -48.09 -20.68
C ARG A 53 15.01 -47.34 -21.95
N LEU A 54 14.06 -46.82 -22.73
CA LEU A 54 14.33 -46.00 -23.93
C LEU A 54 14.73 -44.55 -23.63
N ILE A 55 14.73 -44.08 -22.38
CA ILE A 55 15.03 -42.68 -22.05
C ILE A 55 16.33 -42.19 -22.71
N GLY A 56 17.43 -42.94 -22.59
CA GLY A 56 18.72 -42.55 -23.18
C GLY A 56 18.67 -42.44 -24.71
N PHE A 57 18.03 -43.41 -25.36
CA PHE A 57 17.80 -43.38 -26.81
C PHE A 57 16.92 -42.18 -27.22
N VAL A 58 15.85 -41.92 -26.49
CA VAL A 58 14.97 -40.78 -26.74
C VAL A 58 15.70 -39.46 -26.55
N MET A 59 16.59 -39.32 -25.56
CA MET A 59 17.38 -38.09 -25.41
C MET A 59 18.25 -37.81 -26.64
N ASN A 60 18.76 -38.84 -27.31
CA ASN A 60 19.49 -38.68 -28.58
C ASN A 60 18.58 -38.22 -29.73
N ILE A 61 17.36 -38.77 -29.82
CA ILE A 61 16.35 -38.28 -30.76
C ILE A 61 16.04 -36.81 -30.49
N MET A 62 15.79 -36.46 -29.23
CA MET A 62 15.45 -35.10 -28.83
C MET A 62 16.56 -34.10 -29.22
N GLN A 63 17.84 -34.44 -29.01
CA GLN A 63 18.95 -33.61 -29.47
C GLN A 63 18.95 -33.41 -30.99
N ARG A 64 18.71 -34.47 -31.77
CA ARG A 64 18.63 -34.37 -33.24
C ARG A 64 17.44 -33.54 -33.71
N LEU A 65 16.33 -33.53 -32.99
CA LEU A 65 15.17 -32.69 -33.28
C LEU A 65 15.47 -31.19 -33.12
N ILE A 66 16.43 -30.81 -32.28
CA ILE A 66 16.91 -29.42 -32.17
C ILE A 66 17.55 -28.99 -33.49
N THR A 67 18.40 -29.82 -34.09
CA THR A 67 19.04 -29.55 -35.39
C THR A 67 18.00 -29.40 -36.50
N LYS A 68 16.91 -30.16 -36.45
CA LYS A 68 15.77 -30.04 -37.37
C LYS A 68 14.80 -28.89 -37.05
N GLN A 69 15.12 -28.04 -36.08
CA GLN A 69 14.32 -26.88 -35.68
C GLN A 69 12.86 -27.24 -35.35
N VAL A 70 12.68 -28.24 -34.48
CA VAL A 70 11.37 -28.77 -34.09
C VAL A 70 10.34 -27.71 -33.64
N TRP A 71 10.79 -26.55 -33.17
CA TRP A 71 9.96 -25.38 -32.84
C TRP A 71 9.19 -24.79 -34.03
N LYS A 72 9.57 -25.06 -35.28
CA LYS A 72 8.82 -24.61 -36.47
C LYS A 72 7.43 -25.25 -36.57
N GLN A 73 7.23 -26.42 -35.98
CA GLN A 73 5.95 -27.12 -35.97
C GLN A 73 5.34 -27.12 -34.57
N LYS A 74 4.37 -26.24 -34.32
CA LYS A 74 3.76 -26.03 -32.99
C LYS A 74 3.35 -27.31 -32.27
N LYS A 75 2.69 -28.26 -32.96
CA LYS A 75 2.23 -29.53 -32.36
C LYS A 75 3.39 -30.43 -31.92
N VAL A 76 4.45 -30.50 -32.73
CA VAL A 76 5.63 -31.31 -32.42
C VAL A 76 6.44 -30.62 -31.32
N TRP A 77 6.54 -29.30 -31.35
CA TRP A 77 7.18 -28.49 -30.31
C TRP A 77 6.55 -28.66 -28.93
N GLU A 78 5.22 -28.57 -28.82
CA GLU A 78 4.54 -28.80 -27.55
C GLU A 78 4.81 -30.22 -27.01
N GLY A 79 4.84 -31.21 -27.89
CA GLY A 79 5.21 -32.58 -27.53
C GLY A 79 6.67 -32.68 -27.05
N PHE A 80 7.59 -31.99 -27.72
CA PHE A 80 9.01 -31.92 -27.35
C PHE A 80 9.18 -31.37 -25.93
N VAL A 81 8.57 -30.22 -25.63
CA VAL A 81 8.66 -29.61 -24.30
C VAL A 81 8.06 -30.52 -23.22
N ARG A 82 6.91 -31.15 -23.49
CA ARG A 82 6.30 -32.13 -22.58
C ARG A 82 7.14 -33.39 -22.36
N CYS A 83 7.91 -33.80 -23.37
CA CYS A 83 8.86 -34.90 -23.22
C CYS A 83 10.01 -34.48 -22.29
N CYS A 84 10.60 -33.30 -22.52
CA CYS A 84 11.61 -32.75 -21.62
C CYS A 84 11.11 -32.64 -20.17
N GLN A 85 9.84 -32.26 -19.98
CA GLN A 85 9.22 -32.19 -18.65
C GLN A 85 9.12 -33.55 -17.95
N ARG A 86 8.75 -34.61 -18.67
CA ARG A 86 8.59 -35.95 -18.10
C ARG A 86 9.91 -36.66 -17.82
N THR A 87 10.97 -36.30 -18.51
CA THR A 87 12.28 -36.95 -18.42
C THR A 87 13.30 -36.09 -17.69
N LYS A 88 12.87 -35.26 -16.73
CA LYS A 88 13.80 -34.61 -15.80
C LYS A 88 14.45 -35.68 -14.91
N PRO A 89 15.75 -35.58 -14.59
CA PRO A 89 16.70 -34.54 -15.00
C PRO A 89 17.41 -34.81 -16.34
N GLN A 90 17.19 -35.96 -16.97
CA GLN A 90 17.92 -36.40 -18.17
C GLN A 90 17.78 -35.43 -19.35
N SER A 91 16.66 -34.71 -19.44
CA SER A 91 16.39 -33.70 -20.48
C SER A 91 17.11 -32.37 -20.29
N PHE A 92 17.75 -32.11 -19.16
CA PHE A 92 18.37 -30.81 -18.89
C PHE A 92 19.46 -30.46 -19.91
N GLN A 93 20.29 -31.43 -20.29
CA GLN A 93 21.30 -31.21 -21.33
C GLN A 93 20.67 -30.88 -22.68
N VAL A 94 19.54 -31.49 -23.02
CA VAL A 94 18.78 -31.19 -24.24
C VAL A 94 18.24 -29.76 -24.20
N LEU A 95 17.69 -29.33 -23.06
CA LEU A 95 17.17 -27.98 -22.88
C LEU A 95 18.27 -26.91 -23.00
N LEU A 96 19.47 -27.17 -22.49
CA LEU A 96 20.61 -26.25 -22.58
C LEU A 96 21.16 -26.10 -24.01
N GLN A 97 20.88 -27.05 -24.91
CA GLN A 97 21.23 -26.97 -26.33
C GLN A 97 20.25 -26.12 -27.14
N LEU A 98 19.09 -25.74 -26.59
CA LEU A 98 18.13 -24.90 -27.29
C LEU A 98 18.67 -23.47 -27.44
N PRO A 99 18.35 -22.78 -28.55
CA PRO A 99 18.62 -21.36 -28.62
C PRO A 99 17.75 -20.59 -27.62
N ALA A 100 18.25 -19.41 -27.21
CA ALA A 100 17.69 -18.62 -26.11
C ALA A 100 16.18 -18.34 -26.25
N LEU A 101 15.72 -17.97 -27.45
CA LEU A 101 14.31 -17.67 -27.70
C LEU A 101 13.41 -18.90 -27.48
N GLN A 102 13.88 -20.08 -27.89
CA GLN A 102 13.16 -21.33 -27.80
C GLN A 102 13.15 -21.85 -26.37
N LEU A 103 14.25 -21.68 -25.63
CA LEU A 103 14.29 -22.01 -24.20
C LEU A 103 13.28 -21.16 -23.41
N LYS A 104 13.22 -19.85 -23.69
CA LYS A 104 12.21 -18.97 -23.08
C LYS A 104 10.80 -19.47 -23.37
N ASN A 105 10.49 -19.78 -24.63
CA ASN A 105 9.18 -20.29 -25.00
C ASN A 105 8.87 -21.68 -24.38
N ALA A 106 9.88 -22.53 -24.16
CA ALA A 106 9.69 -23.78 -23.44
C ALA A 106 9.24 -23.54 -21.99
N PHE A 107 9.76 -22.50 -21.32
CA PHE A 107 9.31 -22.10 -19.98
C PHE A 107 7.91 -21.47 -19.97
N GLU A 108 7.49 -20.81 -21.05
CA GLU A 108 6.11 -20.33 -21.17
C GLU A 108 5.12 -21.50 -21.26
N ILE A 109 5.50 -22.61 -21.90
CA ILE A 109 4.67 -23.82 -22.02
C ILE A 109 4.70 -24.65 -20.72
N CYS A 110 5.88 -24.80 -20.11
CA CYS A 110 6.11 -25.58 -18.89
C CYS A 110 7.00 -24.79 -17.91
N PRO A 111 6.42 -23.90 -17.08
CA PRO A 111 7.20 -23.04 -16.17
C PRO A 111 7.91 -23.84 -15.08
N ASP A 112 7.43 -25.04 -14.76
CA ASP A 112 8.01 -25.98 -13.80
C ASP A 112 9.35 -26.58 -14.26
N LEU A 113 9.77 -26.37 -15.51
CA LEU A 113 11.10 -26.78 -16.02
C LEU A 113 12.22 -25.88 -15.52
N ARG A 114 11.91 -24.61 -15.24
CA ARG A 114 12.89 -23.55 -15.05
C ARG A 114 13.71 -23.72 -13.79
N GLU A 115 13.05 -23.81 -12.63
CA GLU A 115 13.73 -23.88 -11.33
C GLU A 115 14.62 -25.14 -11.21
N PRO A 116 14.16 -26.35 -11.61
CA PRO A 116 15.01 -27.53 -11.60
C PRO A 116 16.22 -27.42 -12.54
N LEU A 117 16.05 -26.77 -13.70
CA LEU A 117 17.15 -26.57 -14.64
C LEU A 117 18.16 -25.55 -14.12
N LEU A 118 17.71 -24.48 -13.47
CA LEU A 118 18.59 -23.51 -12.80
C LEU A 118 19.38 -24.16 -11.68
N HIS A 119 18.73 -24.97 -10.84
CA HIS A 119 19.41 -25.72 -9.77
C HIS A 119 20.48 -26.67 -10.34
N HIS A 120 20.17 -27.37 -11.43
CA HIS A 120 21.12 -28.24 -12.13
C HIS A 120 22.34 -27.46 -12.63
N VAL A 121 22.13 -26.32 -13.30
CA VAL A 121 23.23 -25.45 -13.77
C VAL A 121 24.05 -24.88 -12.62
N LYS A 122 23.42 -24.53 -11.48
CA LYS A 122 24.15 -24.05 -10.29
C LYS A 122 25.07 -25.11 -9.70
N SER A 123 24.73 -26.40 -9.85
CA SER A 123 25.55 -27.53 -9.39
C SER A 123 26.80 -27.79 -10.25
N PHE A 124 26.89 -27.18 -11.44
CA PHE A 124 28.05 -27.33 -12.31
C PHE A 124 29.31 -26.70 -11.74
N THR A 125 30.46 -27.25 -12.15
CA THR A 125 31.76 -26.65 -11.84
C THR A 125 31.90 -25.29 -12.54
N PRO A 126 32.76 -24.38 -12.04
CA PRO A 126 32.98 -23.08 -12.68
C PRO A 126 33.35 -23.19 -14.16
N HIS A 127 34.14 -24.21 -14.52
CA HIS A 127 34.54 -24.48 -15.90
C HIS A 127 33.34 -24.89 -16.79
N GLN A 128 32.45 -25.74 -16.30
CA GLN A 128 31.24 -26.13 -17.04
C GLN A 128 30.29 -24.95 -17.24
N ARG A 129 30.11 -24.09 -16.22
CA ARG A 129 29.27 -22.89 -16.32
C ARG A 129 29.81 -21.89 -17.35
N ALA A 130 31.13 -21.81 -17.55
CA ALA A 130 31.72 -20.93 -18.55
C ALA A 130 31.31 -21.28 -20.00
N HIS A 131 30.92 -22.53 -20.25
CA HIS A 131 30.46 -22.98 -21.58
C HIS A 131 28.98 -22.72 -21.83
N ILE A 132 28.23 -22.26 -20.81
CA ILE A 132 26.82 -21.92 -20.97
C ILE A 132 26.71 -20.49 -21.52
N PRO A 133 26.01 -20.27 -22.65
CA PRO A 133 25.83 -18.94 -23.20
C PRO A 133 25.18 -17.98 -22.20
N LYS A 134 25.70 -16.76 -22.09
CA LYS A 134 25.18 -15.72 -21.16
C LYS A 134 23.68 -15.49 -21.32
N ALA A 135 23.18 -15.51 -22.56
CA ALA A 135 21.75 -15.36 -22.85
C ALA A 135 20.87 -16.45 -22.19
N ILE A 136 21.37 -17.69 -22.13
CA ILE A 136 20.69 -18.82 -21.47
C ILE A 136 20.69 -18.61 -19.95
N MET A 137 21.82 -18.21 -19.37
CA MET A 137 21.90 -17.88 -17.94
C MET A 137 20.94 -16.75 -17.55
N THR A 138 20.90 -15.66 -18.32
CA THR A 138 19.96 -14.57 -18.07
C THR A 138 18.51 -15.04 -18.10
N ILE A 139 18.16 -15.92 -19.05
CA ILE A 139 16.80 -16.48 -19.11
C ILE A 139 16.52 -17.39 -17.93
N LEU A 140 17.49 -18.17 -17.43
CA LEU A 140 17.34 -19.04 -16.26
C LEU A 140 17.26 -18.26 -14.94
N GLU A 141 17.92 -17.12 -14.84
CA GLU A 141 17.96 -16.27 -13.65
C GLU A 141 16.77 -15.30 -13.55
N ARG A 142 16.29 -14.73 -14.67
CA ARG A 142 15.16 -13.78 -14.68
C ARG A 142 13.80 -14.45 -14.75
N ASP A 143 13.18 -14.78 -13.61
CA ASP A 143 11.79 -15.28 -13.60
C ASP A 143 10.85 -14.09 -13.82
N PRO A 144 10.17 -13.99 -14.99
CA PRO A 144 9.27 -12.87 -15.25
C PRO A 144 8.16 -12.76 -14.20
N LEU A 145 7.76 -13.89 -13.60
CA LEU A 145 6.77 -13.93 -12.51
C LEU A 145 7.35 -13.43 -11.19
N GLU A 146 8.62 -13.65 -10.93
CA GLU A 146 9.30 -13.14 -9.74
C GLU A 146 9.61 -11.66 -9.87
N GLU A 147 10.05 -11.19 -11.04
CA GLU A 147 10.21 -9.77 -11.36
C GLU A 147 8.87 -9.02 -11.21
N GLN A 148 7.77 -9.57 -11.74
CA GLN A 148 6.43 -8.98 -11.55
C GLN A 148 6.00 -8.97 -10.08
N ARG A 149 6.26 -10.05 -9.33
CA ARG A 149 5.94 -10.12 -7.90
C ARG A 149 6.78 -9.12 -7.09
N GLN A 150 8.06 -8.97 -7.41
CA GLN A 150 8.94 -7.98 -6.77
C GLN A 150 8.53 -6.56 -7.10
N GLN A 151 8.20 -6.27 -8.35
CA GLN A 151 7.68 -4.95 -8.77
C GLN A 151 6.36 -4.63 -8.07
N GLN A 152 5.43 -5.58 -7.98
CA GLN A 152 4.18 -5.40 -7.23
C GLN A 152 4.41 -5.17 -5.74
N ARG A 153 5.36 -5.90 -5.12
CA ARG A 153 5.74 -5.69 -3.72
C ARG A 153 6.37 -4.32 -3.51
N ALA A 154 7.30 -3.93 -4.36
CA ALA A 154 7.96 -2.62 -4.31
C ALA A 154 6.93 -1.48 -4.44
N LYS A 155 5.99 -1.62 -5.39
CA LYS A 155 4.91 -0.64 -5.58
C LYS A 155 4.00 -0.53 -4.35
N ARG A 156 3.60 -1.66 -3.74
CA ARG A 156 2.82 -1.64 -2.49
C ARG A 156 3.57 -0.97 -1.35
N LEU A 157 4.86 -1.27 -1.17
CA LEU A 157 5.71 -0.63 -0.16
C LEU A 157 5.84 0.88 -0.38
N GLU A 158 5.91 1.31 -1.63
CA GLU A 158 5.96 2.73 -2.00
C GLU A 158 4.63 3.44 -1.73
N GLU A 159 3.51 2.81 -2.10
CA GLU A 159 2.16 3.29 -1.76
C GLU A 159 1.95 3.37 -0.24
N GLU A 160 2.38 2.35 0.52
CA GLU A 160 2.33 2.36 1.99
C GLU A 160 3.19 3.48 2.60
N ARG A 161 4.40 3.74 2.07
CA ARG A 161 5.23 4.88 2.50
C ARG A 161 4.58 6.21 2.22
N GLN A 162 3.94 6.38 1.06
CA GLN A 162 3.23 7.62 0.72
C GLN A 162 2.05 7.85 1.65
N VAL A 163 1.24 6.82 1.92
CA VAL A 163 0.11 6.91 2.87
C VAL A 163 0.60 7.23 4.29
N ALA A 164 1.71 6.62 4.72
CA ALA A 164 2.30 6.92 6.02
C ALA A 164 2.81 8.37 6.12
N GLN A 165 3.47 8.87 5.07
CA GLN A 165 3.90 10.28 4.99
C GLN A 165 2.72 11.24 5.02
N GLU A 166 1.67 10.97 4.25
CA GLU A 166 0.46 11.80 4.22
C GLU A 166 -0.21 11.82 5.60
N LYS A 167 -0.37 10.65 6.24
CA LYS A 167 -0.91 10.58 7.60
C LYS A 167 -0.08 11.39 8.60
N LEU A 168 1.24 11.30 8.52
CA LEU A 168 2.13 12.06 9.40
C LEU A 168 2.00 13.57 9.17
N TYR A 169 1.84 13.99 7.92
CA TYR A 169 1.62 15.39 7.57
C TYR A 169 0.26 15.90 8.10
N GLN A 170 -0.80 15.13 7.92
CA GLN A 170 -2.13 15.47 8.45
C GLN A 170 -2.13 15.54 9.98
N GLN A 171 -1.45 14.62 10.66
CA GLN A 171 -1.30 14.66 12.12
C GLN A 171 -0.60 15.93 12.59
N LYS A 172 0.47 16.36 11.92
CA LYS A 172 1.16 17.63 12.25
C LYS A 172 0.24 18.83 12.07
N LEU A 173 -0.53 18.88 10.99
CA LEU A 173 -1.51 19.95 10.74
C LEU A 173 -2.63 19.99 11.78
N GLU A 174 -3.11 18.83 12.25
CA GLU A 174 -4.09 18.76 13.34
C GLU A 174 -3.49 19.21 14.67
N GLU A 175 -2.25 18.79 14.97
CA GLU A 175 -1.53 19.21 16.17
C GLU A 175 -1.28 20.73 16.20
N GLU A 176 -0.81 21.31 15.09
CA GLU A 176 -0.67 22.76 14.95
C GLU A 176 -1.99 23.49 15.15
N ARG A 177 -3.09 23.00 14.56
CA ARG A 177 -4.42 23.58 14.78
C ARG A 177 -4.86 23.51 16.24
N ARG A 178 -4.61 22.38 16.93
CA ARG A 178 -4.93 22.25 18.36
C ARG A 178 -4.15 23.25 19.20
N ILE A 179 -2.84 23.36 18.98
CA ILE A 179 -1.97 24.33 19.66
C ILE A 179 -2.47 25.77 19.40
N GLN A 180 -2.88 26.07 18.18
CA GLN A 180 -3.36 27.40 17.81
C GLN A 180 -4.72 27.73 18.45
N GLN A 181 -5.64 26.76 18.52
CA GLN A 181 -6.91 26.91 19.25
C GLN A 181 -6.71 27.08 20.75
N GLU A 182 -5.78 26.33 21.35
CA GLU A 182 -5.47 26.44 22.77
C GLU A 182 -4.86 27.78 23.12
N LYS A 183 -3.90 28.27 22.32
CA LYS A 183 -3.35 29.63 22.44
C LYS A 183 -4.42 30.71 22.28
N ALA A 184 -5.38 30.54 21.37
CA ALA A 184 -6.48 31.48 21.20
C ALA A 184 -7.41 31.51 22.42
N ARG A 185 -7.74 30.34 23.00
CA ARG A 185 -8.52 30.24 24.25
C ARG A 185 -7.80 30.89 25.43
N GLN A 186 -6.50 30.65 25.58
CA GLN A 186 -5.70 31.27 26.65
C GLN A 186 -5.70 32.80 26.51
N ARG A 187 -5.52 33.33 25.29
CA ARG A 187 -5.60 34.78 25.03
C ARG A 187 -6.97 35.36 25.36
N GLN A 188 -8.06 34.67 25.00
CA GLN A 188 -9.41 35.11 25.34
C GLN A 188 -9.62 35.14 26.85
N HIS A 189 -9.20 34.09 27.57
CA HIS A 189 -9.32 34.03 29.01
C HIS A 189 -8.54 35.16 29.69
N GLN A 190 -7.30 35.40 29.25
CA GLN A 190 -6.44 36.46 29.77
C GLN A 190 -7.02 37.86 29.52
N GLN A 191 -7.58 38.11 28.32
CA GLN A 191 -8.31 39.35 28.02
C GLN A 191 -9.55 39.53 28.90
N GLN A 192 -10.23 38.44 29.25
CA GLN A 192 -11.40 38.47 30.11
C GLN A 192 -11.04 38.80 31.55
N GLU A 193 -9.97 38.19 32.08
CA GLU A 193 -9.43 38.51 33.41
C GLU A 193 -8.95 39.97 33.49
N GLU A 194 -8.22 40.45 32.47
CA GLU A 194 -7.78 41.86 32.40
C GLU A 194 -8.97 42.83 32.36
N ALA A 195 -10.02 42.52 31.58
CA ALA A 195 -11.22 43.35 31.51
C ALA A 195 -11.99 43.36 32.84
N GLU A 196 -12.09 42.21 33.54
CA GLU A 196 -12.74 42.12 34.85
C GLU A 196 -11.95 42.88 35.93
N ALA A 197 -10.62 42.77 35.93
CA ALA A 197 -9.75 43.52 36.82
C ALA A 197 -9.90 45.04 36.60
N ALA A 198 -9.87 45.49 35.34
CA ALA A 198 -10.08 46.90 34.99
C ALA A 198 -11.48 47.40 35.40
N ALA A 199 -12.52 46.56 35.28
CA ALA A 199 -13.87 46.91 35.73
C ALA A 199 -13.97 47.06 37.25
N LYS A 200 -13.35 46.15 38.02
CA LYS A 200 -13.27 46.26 39.49
C LYS A 200 -12.50 47.51 39.92
N GLU A 201 -11.41 47.84 39.23
CA GLU A 201 -10.62 49.02 39.53
C GLU A 201 -11.40 50.32 39.25
N ARG A 202 -12.17 50.38 38.14
CA ARG A 202 -13.09 51.48 37.85
C ARG A 202 -14.18 51.62 38.90
N GLN A 203 -14.81 50.52 39.33
CA GLN A 203 -15.82 50.55 40.39
C GLN A 203 -15.26 51.08 41.70
N LEU A 204 -14.07 50.62 42.11
CA LEU A 204 -13.40 51.12 43.31
C LEU A 204 -13.06 52.61 43.21
N GLN A 205 -12.71 53.09 42.02
CA GLN A 205 -12.40 54.48 41.77
C GLN A 205 -13.66 55.36 41.80
N GLU A 206 -14.76 54.90 41.22
CA GLU A 206 -16.07 55.54 41.32
C GLU A 206 -16.56 55.59 42.77
N GLU A 207 -16.40 54.52 43.55
CA GLU A 207 -16.78 54.48 44.97
C GLU A 207 -15.95 55.47 45.80
N ARG A 208 -14.63 55.54 45.57
CA ARG A 208 -13.75 56.54 46.19
C ARG A 208 -14.15 57.97 45.83
N GLU A 209 -14.53 58.23 44.58
CA GLU A 209 -15.00 59.54 44.15
C GLU A 209 -16.34 59.92 44.79
N GLN A 210 -17.26 58.95 44.91
CA GLN A 210 -18.54 59.12 45.60
C GLN A 210 -18.35 59.41 47.09
N ASP A 211 -17.48 58.66 47.77
CA ASP A 211 -17.15 58.88 49.18
C ASP A 211 -16.50 60.25 49.40
N ALA A 212 -15.56 60.64 48.54
CA ALA A 212 -14.95 61.97 48.58
C ALA A 212 -15.98 63.09 48.32
N ALA A 213 -16.95 62.86 47.44
CA ALA A 213 -18.06 63.78 47.20
C ALA A 213 -19.01 63.87 48.40
N ALA A 214 -19.33 62.73 49.04
CA ALA A 214 -20.16 62.67 50.23
C ALA A 214 -19.50 63.36 51.43
N HIS A 215 -18.19 63.15 51.62
CA HIS A 215 -17.41 63.85 52.64
C HIS A 215 -17.43 65.37 52.42
N ARG A 216 -17.23 65.83 51.18
CA ARG A 216 -17.32 67.25 50.83
C ARG A 216 -18.71 67.84 51.10
N ARG A 217 -19.78 67.11 50.78
CA ARG A 217 -21.16 67.53 51.11
C ARG A 217 -21.37 67.69 52.61
N ARG A 218 -20.93 66.72 53.42
CA ARG A 218 -21.03 66.79 54.89
C ARG A 218 -20.26 67.97 55.47
N GLN A 219 -19.08 68.28 54.93
CA GLN A 219 -18.31 69.45 55.34
C GLN A 219 -19.06 70.75 55.04
N MET A 220 -19.66 70.86 53.84
CA MET A 220 -20.46 72.04 53.49
C MET A 220 -21.70 72.16 54.39
N GLU A 221 -22.40 71.06 54.67
CA GLU A 221 -23.55 71.05 55.61
C GLU A 221 -23.15 71.45 57.03
N GLN A 222 -21.98 71.01 57.52
CA GLN A 222 -21.46 71.41 58.83
C GLN A 222 -21.05 72.89 58.87
N GLU A 223 -20.41 73.40 57.82
CA GLU A 223 -20.11 74.83 57.70
C GLU A 223 -21.38 75.68 57.63
N GLU A 224 -22.41 75.21 56.91
CA GLU A 224 -23.71 75.87 56.82
C GLU A 224 -24.45 75.85 58.16
N ALA A 225 -24.44 74.72 58.88
CA ALA A 225 -25.00 74.61 60.23
C ALA A 225 -24.29 75.54 61.23
N GLN A 226 -22.95 75.63 61.16
CA GLN A 226 -22.19 76.58 61.98
C GLN A 226 -22.51 78.04 61.62
N ARG A 227 -22.74 78.35 60.33
CA ARG A 227 -23.21 79.68 59.91
C ARG A 227 -24.60 79.98 60.46
N ASN A 228 -25.52 79.01 60.46
CA ASN A 228 -26.87 79.17 61.01
C ASN A 228 -26.87 79.34 62.53
N LEU A 229 -26.07 78.56 63.27
CA LEU A 229 -25.89 78.71 64.73
C LEU A 229 -25.34 80.10 65.11
N LYS A 230 -24.39 80.63 64.33
CA LYS A 230 -23.88 81.99 64.51
C LYS A 230 -24.92 83.08 64.20
N GLN A 231 -25.89 82.81 63.33
CA GLN A 231 -27.03 83.71 63.09
C GLN A 231 -28.12 83.60 64.18
N GLU A 232 -28.28 82.43 64.79
CA GLU A 232 -29.25 82.21 65.87
C GLU A 232 -28.83 82.83 67.21
N GLU A 233 -27.52 82.85 67.53
CA GLU A 233 -26.97 83.55 68.71
C GLU A 233 -27.08 85.09 68.64
N GLN A 234 -27.44 85.66 67.48
CA GLN A 234 -27.64 87.11 67.31
C GLN A 234 -29.09 87.59 67.46
N LYS A 235 -30.07 86.73 67.80
CA LYS A 235 -31.46 87.17 68.03
C LYS A 235 -31.79 87.35 69.53
N PRO A 236 -32.16 88.57 69.99
CA PRO A 236 -32.46 88.81 71.40
C PRO A 236 -33.86 88.31 71.78
N ARG A 237 -33.98 87.79 73.02
CA ARG A 237 -35.26 87.45 73.67
C ARG A 237 -36.20 88.67 73.70
N ARG A 238 -37.42 88.54 73.17
CA ARG A 238 -38.55 89.40 73.53
C ARG A 238 -39.81 88.59 73.80
N THR A 239 -40.49 89.07 74.82
CA THR A 239 -41.75 88.64 75.42
C THR A 239 -42.97 88.99 74.57
N THR A 240 -44.12 88.45 75.02
CA THR A 240 -45.52 88.86 74.82
C THR A 240 -46.24 88.55 73.49
N GLY A 241 -47.34 87.79 73.61
CA GLY A 241 -48.68 88.31 73.29
C GLY A 241 -49.29 87.97 71.92
N GLY A 242 -50.39 87.20 71.95
CA GLY A 242 -51.65 87.63 71.34
C GLY A 242 -51.96 87.27 69.88
N GLU A 243 -53.02 86.46 69.74
CA GLU A 243 -54.15 86.62 68.80
C GLU A 243 -54.03 86.26 67.28
N ASN A 244 -54.66 85.12 66.95
CA ASN A 244 -55.91 85.01 66.15
C ASN A 244 -55.94 85.49 64.67
N LYS A 245 -56.08 84.55 63.71
CA LYS A 245 -57.19 84.44 62.73
C LYS A 245 -56.94 83.44 61.58
N THR A 246 -57.79 82.41 61.54
CA THR A 246 -58.69 82.02 60.43
C THR A 246 -58.34 82.32 58.95
N ARG A 247 -58.26 81.26 58.12
CA ARG A 247 -59.06 80.98 56.88
C ARG A 247 -58.35 79.89 56.04
N GLN A 248 -58.96 78.73 55.79
CA GLN A 248 -59.94 78.40 54.74
C GLN A 248 -59.39 78.42 53.30
N GLY A 249 -59.64 77.30 52.60
CA GLY A 249 -59.73 77.20 51.14
C GLY A 249 -58.68 76.27 50.53
N ASP A 250 -58.98 75.03 50.14
CA ASP A 250 -59.82 74.55 49.02
C ASP A 250 -58.95 74.08 47.83
N THR A 251 -59.01 72.77 47.60
CA THR A 251 -59.41 72.12 46.33
C THR A 251 -58.84 72.63 45.00
N ARG A 252 -58.15 71.72 44.29
CA ARG A 252 -58.40 71.33 42.88
C ARG A 252 -57.44 70.19 42.50
N GLN A 253 -57.99 69.01 42.27
CA GLN A 253 -58.15 68.34 40.95
C GLN A 253 -56.87 67.66 40.48
#